data_AF-A0A0F5W1Q3-F1
#
_entry.id   AF-A0A0F5W1Q3-F1
#
_cell.length_a   1.000
_cell.length_b   1.000
_cell.length_c   1.000
_cell.angle_alpha   90.00
_cell.angle_beta   90.00
_cell.angle_gamma   90.00
#
_symmetry.space_group_name_H-M   'P 1'
#
loop_
_entity.id
_entity.type
_entity.pdbx_description
1 polymer ?
#
loop_
_entity_poly.entity_id
_entity_poly.type
_entity_poly.pdbx_seq_one_letter_code
_entity_poly.pdbx_strand_id
1 'polypeptide(L)' 'MAGMTPAALTSYARLCGTALARAHARSGDRIAIAAYLGKADTFDQAVAEFARTYAAQTITDHATLAATVAAGVVRAAPEL' A
#
# COMPACT_ATOMS: atom_id res chain seq x y z
N MET A 1 -8.28 5.12 -12.33
CA MET A 1 -7.03 4.65 -12.97
C MET A 1 -7.14 4.43 -14.47
N ALA A 2 -8.34 4.21 -15.04
CA ALA A 2 -8.53 4.31 -16.48
C ALA A 2 -8.35 5.79 -16.89
N GLY A 3 -7.21 6.12 -17.51
CA GLY A 3 -6.93 7.45 -18.05
C GLY A 3 -5.50 7.98 -17.87
N MET A 4 -4.68 7.39 -17.00
CA MET A 4 -3.26 7.79 -16.90
C MET A 4 -2.40 7.02 -17.90
N THR A 5 -1.52 7.74 -18.61
CA THR A 5 -0.44 7.12 -19.39
C THR A 5 0.56 6.44 -18.44
N PRO A 6 1.34 5.45 -18.91
CA PRO A 6 2.36 4.81 -18.08
C PRO A 6 3.33 5.81 -17.43
N ALA A 7 3.77 6.82 -18.19
CA ALA A 7 4.65 7.87 -17.67
C ALA A 7 3.99 8.71 -16.56
N ALA A 8 2.73 9.09 -16.74
CA ALA A 8 1.97 9.80 -15.71
C ALA A 8 1.82 8.95 -14.43
N LEU A 9 1.54 7.66 -14.60
CA LEU A 9 1.43 6.72 -13.48
C LEU A 9 2.77 6.55 -12.74
N THR A 10 3.90 6.47 -13.45
CA THR A 10 5.23 6.43 -12.82
C THR A 10 5.53 7.70 -12.04
N SER A 11 5.24 8.88 -12.60
CA SER A 11 5.42 10.16 -11.91
C SER A 11 4.55 10.24 -10.65
N TYR A 12 3.30 9.80 -10.75
CA TYR A 12 2.39 9.73 -9.62
C TYR A 12 2.91 8.78 -8.52
N ALA A 13 3.35 7.58 -8.89
CA ALA A 13 3.92 6.62 -7.95
C ALA A 13 5.15 7.19 -7.21
N ARG A 14 6.04 7.92 -7.92
CA ARG A 14 7.19 8.59 -7.31
C ARG A 14 6.78 9.66 -6.30
N LEU A 15 5.76 10.47 -6.61
CA LEU A 15 5.24 11.48 -5.70
C LEU A 15 4.69 10.85 -4.42
N CYS A 16 3.83 9.83 -4.55
CA CYS A 16 3.25 9.12 -3.42
C CYS A 16 4.32 8.43 -2.57
N GLY A 17 5.24 7.70 -3.19
CA GLY A 17 6.34 7.02 -2.50
C GLY A 17 7.24 7.99 -1.72
N THR A 18 7.56 9.14 -2.32
CA THR A 18 8.36 10.18 -1.65
C THR A 18 7.64 10.78 -0.44
N ALA A 19 6.35 11.08 -0.58
CA ALA A 19 5.55 11.60 0.54
C ALA A 19 5.48 10.60 1.70
N LEU A 20 5.25 9.32 1.40
CA LEU A 20 5.20 8.23 2.38
C LEU A 20 6.56 8.06 3.09
N ALA A 21 7.65 7.99 2.34
CA ALA A 21 9.00 7.87 2.90
C ALA A 21 9.33 9.01 3.86
N ARG A 22 8.96 10.25 3.53
CA ARG A 22 9.18 11.42 4.40
C ARG A 22 8.33 11.35 5.67
N ALA A 23 7.09 10.89 5.58
CA ALA A 23 6.22 10.75 6.74
C ALA A 23 6.78 9.71 7.73
N HIS A 24 7.24 8.55 7.25
CA HIS A 24 7.82 7.51 8.11
C HIS A 24 9.21 7.84 8.64
N ALA A 25 10.04 8.53 7.85
CA ALA A 25 11.36 9.00 8.29
C ALA A 25 11.30 10.03 9.43
N ARG A 26 10.13 10.63 9.70
CA ARG A 26 9.95 11.53 10.86
C ARG A 26 9.96 10.78 12.18
N SER A 27 9.58 9.51 12.17
CA SER A 27 9.43 8.67 13.37
C SER A 27 10.68 7.84 13.68
N GLY A 28 11.72 7.88 12.83
CA GLY A 28 12.94 7.07 12.98
C GLY A 28 14.20 7.76 12.46
N ASP A 29 15.38 7.20 12.76
CA ASP A 29 16.65 7.72 12.23
C ASP A 29 16.81 7.30 10.76
N ARG A 30 16.55 8.25 9.86
CA ARG A 30 16.65 8.03 8.41
C ARG A 30 18.03 7.58 7.94
N ILE A 31 19.11 7.98 8.63
CA ILE A 31 20.49 7.60 8.27
C ILE A 31 20.72 6.15 8.65
N ALA A 32 20.32 5.75 9.86
CA ALA A 32 20.43 4.37 10.32
C ALA A 32 19.59 3.42 9.45
N ILE A 33 18.36 3.80 9.11
CA ILE A 33 17.48 3.02 8.22
C ILE A 33 18.11 2.87 6.83
N ALA A 34 18.60 3.96 6.23
CA ALA A 34 19.25 3.90 4.92
C ALA A 34 20.53 3.04 4.94
N ALA A 35 21.32 3.12 6.02
CA ALA A 35 22.51 2.29 6.20
C ALA A 35 22.17 0.80 6.32
N TYR A 36 21.10 0.47 7.05
CA TYR A 36 20.61 -0.91 7.20
C TYR A 36 20.12 -1.50 5.88
N LEU A 37 19.36 -0.73 5.09
CA LEU A 37 18.86 -1.17 3.78
C LEU A 37 19.99 -1.29 2.74
N GLY A 38 21.03 -0.48 2.86
CA GLY A 38 22.17 -0.51 1.96
C GLY A 38 21.85 0.07 0.57
N LYS A 39 22.49 -0.47 -0.47
CA LYS A 39 22.35 0.00 -1.86
C LYS A 39 21.70 -1.00 -2.81
N ALA A 40 21.37 -2.19 -2.31
CA ALA A 40 20.67 -3.21 -3.10
C ALA A 40 19.18 -2.87 -3.17
N ASP A 41 18.52 -3.30 -4.25
CA ASP A 41 17.08 -3.11 -4.44
C ASP A 41 16.23 -4.22 -3.80
N THR A 42 16.85 -5.14 -3.04
CA THR A 42 16.17 -6.28 -2.39
C THR A 42 14.94 -5.85 -1.58
N PHE A 43 15.06 -4.77 -0.80
CA PHE A 43 13.94 -4.23 -0.03
C PHE A 43 12.84 -3.66 -0.94
N ASP A 44 13.23 -2.92 -1.99
CA ASP A 44 12.30 -2.34 -2.94
C ASP A 44 11.47 -3.42 -3.65
N GLN A 45 12.12 -4.52 -4.07
CA GLN A 45 11.46 -5.67 -4.67
C GLN A 45 10.52 -6.37 -3.69
N ALA A 46 10.96 -6.58 -2.44
CA ALA A 46 10.14 -7.21 -1.41
C ALA A 46 8.87 -6.39 -1.10
N VAL A 47 9.00 -5.06 -1.01
CA VAL A 47 7.85 -4.16 -0.80
C VAL A 47 6.93 -4.14 -2.03
N ALA A 48 7.48 -4.16 -3.24
CA ALA A 48 6.67 -4.21 -4.46
C ALA A 48 5.85 -5.51 -4.54
N GLU A 49 6.45 -6.66 -4.22
CA GLU A 49 5.75 -7.95 -4.18
C GLU A 49 4.70 -8.00 -3.07
N PHE A 50 5.04 -7.51 -1.88
CA PHE A 50 4.08 -7.34 -0.80
C PHE A 50 2.88 -6.47 -1.22
N ALA A 51 3.12 -5.33 -1.86
CA ALA A 51 2.04 -4.44 -2.29
C ALA A 51 1.09 -5.11 -3.29
N ARG A 52 1.62 -5.90 -4.23
CA ARG A 52 0.82 -6.65 -5.20
C ARG A 52 -0.04 -7.72 -4.53
N THR A 53 0.57 -8.54 -3.69
CA THR A 53 -0.14 -9.63 -2.99
C THR A 53 -1.18 -9.07 -2.02
N TYR A 54 -0.85 -8.01 -1.29
CA TYR A 54 -1.76 -7.35 -0.37
C TYR A 54 -2.94 -6.68 -1.08
N ALA A 55 -2.75 -6.12 -2.28
CA ALA A 55 -3.85 -5.60 -3.08
C ALA A 55 -4.86 -6.69 -3.46
N ALA A 56 -4.39 -7.87 -3.88
CA ALA A 56 -5.25 -9.02 -4.18
C ALA A 56 -5.99 -9.52 -2.93
N GLN A 57 -5.29 -9.57 -1.79
CA GLN A 57 -5.88 -9.94 -0.50
C GLN A 57 -6.98 -8.95 -0.10
N THR A 58 -6.71 -7.65 -0.20
CA THR A 58 -7.68 -6.59 0.16
C THR A 58 -8.97 -6.69 -0.64
N ILE A 59 -8.89 -6.99 -1.94
CA ILE A 59 -10.07 -7.21 -2.79
C ILE A 59 -10.88 -8.41 -2.29
N THR A 60 -10.20 -9.52 -2.00
CA THR A 60 -10.83 -10.75 -1.50
C THR A 60 -11.48 -10.53 -0.14
N ASP A 61 -10.79 -9.85 0.77
CA ASP A 61 -11.28 -9.53 2.11
C ASP A 61 -12.52 -8.64 2.03
N HIS A 62 -12.49 -7.61 1.18
CA HIS A 62 -13.63 -6.74 0.99
C HIS A 62 -14.85 -7.49 0.46
N ALA A 63 -14.66 -8.37 -0.54
CA ALA A 63 -15.75 -9.19 -1.07
C ALA A 63 -16.33 -10.13 0.00
N THR A 64 -15.46 -10.74 0.81
CA THR A 64 -15.86 -11.62 1.92
C THR A 64 -16.61 -10.85 3.00
N LEU A 65 -16.13 -9.66 3.36
CA LEU A 65 -16.79 -8.78 4.31
C LEU A 65 -18.19 -8.39 3.81
N ALA A 66 -18.33 -7.97 2.56
CA ALA A 66 -19.62 -7.62 1.98
C ALA A 66 -20.60 -8.80 1.99
N ALA A 67 -20.13 -10.01 1.63
CA ALA A 67 -20.96 -11.21 1.64
C ALA A 67 -21.42 -11.60 3.06
N THR A 68 -20.52 -11.52 4.05
CA THR A 68 -20.84 -11.83 5.45
C THR A 68 -21.79 -10.81 6.08
N VAL A 69 -21.71 -9.55 5.69
CA VAL A 69 -22.70 -8.52 6.05
C VAL A 69 -24.06 -8.83 5.43
N ALA A 70 -24.11 -9.16 4.14
CA ALA A 70 -25.36 -9.49 3.45
C ALA A 70 -26.03 -10.75 4.03
N ALA A 71 -25.24 -11.73 4.48
CA ALA A 71 -25.72 -12.94 5.14
C ALA A 71 -26.14 -12.72 6.62
N GLY A 72 -25.95 -11.50 7.17
CA GLY A 72 -26.27 -11.18 8.56
C GLY A 72 -25.31 -11.79 9.59
N VAL A 73 -24.17 -12.34 9.16
CA VAL A 73 -23.15 -12.93 10.03
C VAL A 73 -22.38 -11.83 10.77
N VAL A 74 -22.04 -10.76 10.06
CA VAL A 74 -21.37 -9.58 10.62
C VAL A 74 -22.30 -8.39 10.50
N ARG A 75 -22.43 -7.60 11.57
CA ARG A 75 -23.24 -6.39 11.56
C ARG A 75 -22.41 -5.21 11.05
N ALA A 76 -22.87 -4.56 9.98
CA ALA A 76 -22.32 -3.28 9.58
C ALA A 76 -22.70 -2.21 10.61
N ALA A 77 -21.78 -1.29 10.90
CA ALA A 77 -22.13 -0.09 11.65
C ALA A 77 -23.11 0.76 10.82
N PRO A 78 -24.06 1.46 11.45
CA PRO A 78 -24.92 2.39 10.74
C PRO A 78 -24.08 3.50 10.09
N GLU A 79 -24.50 3.96 8.91
CA GLU A 79 -23.91 5.17 8.31
C GLU A 79 -24.24 6.38 9.21
N LEU A 80 -23.22 7.21 9.48
CA LEU A 80 -23.33 8.42 10.32
C LEU A 80 -24.04 9.56 9.59
#